data_AF-A0A4W5LHP1-F1
#
_entry.id   AF-A0A4W5LHP1-F1
#
_cell.length_a   1.000
_cell.length_b   1.000
_cell.length_c   1.000
_cell.angle_alpha   90.00
_cell.angle_beta   90.00
_cell.angle_gamma   90.00
#
_symmetry.space_group_name_H-M   'P 1'
#
loop_
_entity.id
_entity.type
_entity.pdbx_description
1 polymer ?
#
loop_
_entity_poly.entity_id
_entity_poly.type
_entity_poly.pdbx_seq_one_letter_code
_entity_poly.pdbx_strand_id
1 'polypeptide(L)'
;LLSLRTIFYDVHIFYSVWYGNPSMDGKYMHWDHVLVPHWDPKIAASYPKGRHMPPEDIGSSFYPELGPYSSRDPDVLESHMEQIGAAAAGVLVLSWYPPGLADDNGEPTEDLVPSVLDAAHRHNLKVRNRQTERQTDTTSRGPLFRNSICVTSDGRSTLET
;
A
#
# COMPACT_ATOMS: atom_id res chain seq x y z
N LEU A 1 -3.33 -12.69 31.32
CA LEU A 1 -4.51 -13.10 30.52
C LEU A 1 -4.45 -12.33 29.21
N LEU A 2 -3.89 -12.93 28.17
CA LEU A 2 -4.00 -12.37 26.82
C LEU A 2 -5.47 -12.55 26.42
N SER A 3 -6.21 -11.45 26.39
CA SER A 3 -7.49 -11.42 25.69
C SER A 3 -7.19 -11.79 24.25
N LEU A 4 -7.59 -12.98 23.80
CA LEU A 4 -7.65 -13.28 22.37
C LEU A 4 -8.58 -12.22 21.78
N ARG A 5 -8.01 -11.21 21.11
CA ARG A 5 -8.80 -10.19 20.44
C ARG A 5 -9.57 -10.90 19.32
N THR A 6 -10.88 -10.72 19.29
CA THR A 6 -11.69 -11.23 18.19
C THR A 6 -11.25 -10.52 16.91
N ILE A 7 -10.91 -11.31 15.89
CA ILE A 7 -10.59 -10.82 14.54
C ILE A 7 -11.79 -11.08 13.63
N PHE A 8 -12.20 -10.08 12.85
CA PHE A 8 -13.33 -10.13 11.93
C PHE A 8 -12.83 -10.25 10.48
N TYR A 9 -13.00 -11.42 9.87
CA TYR A 9 -12.53 -11.70 8.50
C TYR A 9 -13.45 -11.16 7.39
N ASP A 10 -14.61 -10.62 7.77
CA ASP A 10 -15.49 -9.83 6.93
C ASP A 10 -15.13 -8.33 6.92
N VAL A 11 -14.17 -7.91 7.76
CA VAL A 11 -13.61 -6.55 7.77
C VAL A 11 -12.28 -6.51 7.02
N HIS A 12 -12.23 -5.71 5.96
CA HIS A 12 -11.12 -5.64 5.02
C HIS A 12 -10.48 -4.24 5.04
N ILE A 13 -9.16 -4.16 5.08
CA ILE A 13 -8.38 -2.91 5.07
C ILE A 13 -7.52 -2.85 3.80
N PHE A 14 -7.64 -1.77 3.02
CA PHE A 14 -6.71 -1.53 1.93
C PHE A 14 -5.31 -1.20 2.46
N TYR A 15 -4.31 -1.89 1.93
CA TYR A 15 -2.94 -1.80 2.41
C TYR A 15 -1.97 -1.65 1.23
N SER A 16 -1.04 -0.69 1.33
CA SER A 16 -0.06 -0.38 0.29
C SER A 16 1.36 -0.51 0.83
N VAL A 17 2.26 -1.07 0.03
CA VAL A 17 3.66 -1.36 0.39
C VAL A 17 4.66 -0.56 -0.43
N TRP A 18 4.27 0.65 -0.82
CA TRP A 18 5.00 1.43 -1.83
C TRP A 18 5.95 2.48 -1.22
N TYR A 19 5.97 2.61 0.11
CA TYR A 19 6.76 3.64 0.78
C TYR A 19 8.21 3.20 0.97
N GLY A 20 9.15 4.14 0.84
CA GLY A 20 10.57 3.88 0.98
C GLY A 20 11.32 5.05 1.59
N ASN A 21 12.47 4.78 2.21
CA ASN A 21 13.31 5.78 2.86
C ASN A 21 14.81 5.62 2.51
N PRO A 22 15.64 6.67 2.68
CA PRO A 22 17.05 6.61 2.29
C PRO A 22 17.88 5.54 2.98
N SER A 23 17.57 5.19 4.24
CA SER A 23 18.35 4.22 5.01
C SER A 23 18.19 2.78 4.50
N MET A 24 17.01 2.43 3.99
CA MET A 24 16.68 1.06 3.55
C MET A 24 16.65 0.94 2.03
N ASP A 25 16.16 1.99 1.35
CA ASP A 25 15.86 1.98 -0.08
C ASP A 25 16.79 2.89 -0.90
N GLY A 26 17.70 3.62 -0.23
CA GLY A 26 18.64 4.55 -0.87
C GLY A 26 18.02 5.89 -1.31
N LYS A 27 16.69 6.00 -1.35
CA LYS A 27 15.93 7.22 -1.62
C LYS A 27 14.57 7.19 -0.94
N TYR A 28 13.92 8.35 -0.82
CA TYR A 28 12.49 8.38 -0.50
C TYR A 28 11.69 7.85 -1.70
N MET A 29 10.62 7.10 -1.42
CA MET A 29 9.63 6.65 -2.39
C MET A 29 8.24 6.92 -1.82
N HIS A 30 7.34 7.46 -2.65
CA HIS A 30 6.00 7.94 -2.29
C HIS A 30 5.93 9.07 -1.25
N TRP A 31 6.84 9.16 -0.27
CA TRP A 31 6.89 10.29 0.65
C TRP A 31 7.25 11.59 -0.06
N ASP A 32 8.11 11.53 -1.07
CA ASP A 32 8.57 12.66 -1.89
C ASP A 32 7.68 12.87 -3.12
N HIS A 33 6.38 12.53 -3.04
CA HIS A 33 5.46 12.55 -4.18
C HIS A 33 5.46 13.90 -4.92
N VAL A 34 5.22 13.86 -6.24
CA VAL A 34 5.08 15.07 -7.05
C VAL A 34 3.79 15.82 -6.70
N LEU A 35 3.85 17.15 -6.69
CA LEU A 35 2.66 17.99 -6.63
C LEU A 35 1.89 17.82 -7.94
N VAL A 36 0.77 17.10 -7.89
CA VAL A 36 -0.04 16.78 -9.08
C VAL A 36 -0.64 18.08 -9.64
N PRO A 37 -0.32 18.44 -10.90
CA PRO A 37 -0.83 19.67 -11.47
C PRO A 37 -2.34 19.57 -11.71
N HIS A 38 -3.03 20.70 -11.56
CA HIS A 38 -4.41 20.80 -12.00
C HIS A 38 -4.51 20.57 -13.52
N TRP A 39 -5.59 19.94 -13.98
CA TRP A 39 -5.77 19.58 -15.39
C TRP A 39 -5.88 20.80 -16.33
N ASP A 40 -6.48 21.90 -15.87
CA ASP A 40 -6.47 23.19 -16.57
C ASP A 40 -5.12 23.90 -16.34
N PRO A 41 -4.31 24.14 -17.40
CA PRO A 41 -3.00 24.81 -17.27
C PRO A 41 -3.07 26.21 -16.68
N LYS A 42 -4.18 26.94 -16.87
CA LYS A 42 -4.35 28.29 -16.31
C LYS A 42 -4.47 28.24 -14.79
N ILE A 43 -5.19 27.26 -14.28
CA ILE A 43 -5.31 27.00 -12.84
C ILE A 43 -4.01 26.40 -12.31
N ALA A 44 -3.39 25.46 -13.04
CA ALA A 44 -2.11 24.86 -12.62
C ALA A 44 -0.98 25.90 -12.46
N ALA A 45 -1.04 27.01 -13.21
CA ALA A 45 -0.09 28.11 -13.08
C ALA A 45 -0.16 28.85 -11.73
N SER A 46 -1.30 28.79 -11.02
CA SER A 46 -1.46 29.45 -9.72
C SER A 46 -1.08 28.57 -8.52
N TYR A 47 -0.71 27.30 -8.73
CA TYR A 47 -0.33 26.38 -7.65
C TYR A 47 1.17 26.07 -7.66
N PRO A 48 1.75 25.74 -6.47
CA PRO A 48 3.12 25.24 -6.39
C PRO A 48 3.36 24.01 -7.26
N LYS A 49 4.57 23.91 -7.77
CA LYS A 49 5.05 22.78 -8.58
C LYS A 49 6.32 22.23 -7.94
N GLY A 50 6.60 20.95 -8.19
CA GLY A 50 7.78 20.28 -7.66
C GLY A 50 7.41 18.98 -6.96
N ARG A 51 8.26 18.56 -6.04
CA ARG A 51 8.09 17.36 -5.21
C ARG A 51 8.19 17.75 -3.75
N HIS A 52 7.53 16.97 -2.90
CA HIS A 52 7.73 17.07 -1.47
C HIS A 52 9.18 16.74 -1.09
N MET A 53 9.69 17.34 0.00
CA MET A 53 11.06 17.16 0.50
C MET A 53 11.09 16.54 1.91
N PRO A 54 10.97 15.19 2.04
CA PRO A 54 11.01 14.54 3.34
C PRO A 54 12.36 14.75 4.05
N PRO A 55 12.42 14.67 5.40
CA PRO A 55 11.38 14.13 6.26
C PRO A 55 10.33 15.14 6.76
N GLU A 56 10.57 16.45 6.75
CA GLU A 56 9.62 17.43 7.28
C GLU A 56 8.48 17.76 6.31
N ASP A 57 8.72 17.67 5.00
CA ASP A 57 7.73 17.91 3.95
C ASP A 57 7.43 16.60 3.20
N ILE A 58 6.31 15.96 3.53
CA ILE A 58 5.88 14.70 2.92
C ILE A 58 4.61 14.90 2.09
N GLY A 59 4.39 14.03 1.11
CA GLY A 59 3.18 13.96 0.27
C GLY A 59 1.92 13.48 1.00
N SER A 60 1.65 14.02 2.18
CA SER A 60 0.49 13.71 3.01
C SER A 60 0.08 14.93 3.83
N SER A 61 -1.22 15.13 4.03
CA SER A 61 -1.72 16.14 4.97
C SER A 61 -1.56 15.72 6.44
N PHE A 62 -1.21 14.46 6.70
CA PHE A 62 -0.99 13.88 8.03
C PHE A 62 0.41 13.30 8.15
N TYR A 63 1.01 13.41 9.34
CA TYR A 63 2.33 12.85 9.60
C TYR A 63 2.21 11.51 10.34
N PRO A 64 2.77 10.40 9.81
CA PRO A 64 2.73 9.09 10.46
C PRO A 64 3.59 9.07 11.73
N GLU A 65 3.13 8.36 12.77
CA GLU A 65 3.90 8.18 14.02
C GLU A 65 5.23 7.46 13.78
N LEU A 66 5.26 6.52 12.84
CA LEU A 66 6.48 5.80 12.41
C LEU A 66 7.41 6.66 11.51
N GLY A 67 7.07 7.93 11.28
CA GLY A 67 7.79 8.81 10.35
C GLY A 67 7.70 8.32 8.89
N PRO A 68 8.52 8.90 7.98
CA PRO A 68 8.58 8.46 6.59
C PRO A 68 9.32 7.11 6.49
N TYR A 69 8.59 6.06 6.86
CA TYR A 69 9.07 4.69 6.98
C TYR A 69 9.34 4.03 5.62
N SER A 70 10.06 2.91 5.63
CA SER A 70 10.15 2.00 4.49
C SER A 70 9.15 0.86 4.66
N SER A 71 8.39 0.54 3.61
CA SER A 71 7.55 -0.66 3.56
C SER A 71 8.37 -1.96 3.51
N ARG A 72 9.68 -1.87 3.28
CA ARG A 72 10.62 -3.00 3.34
C ARG A 72 11.11 -3.29 4.75
N ASP A 73 10.82 -2.41 5.70
CA ASP A 73 11.27 -2.55 7.08
C ASP A 73 10.44 -3.61 7.82
N PRO A 74 11.07 -4.70 8.29
CA PRO A 74 10.35 -5.75 9.00
C PRO A 74 9.70 -5.23 10.29
N ASP A 75 10.30 -4.28 10.99
CA ASP A 75 9.75 -3.74 12.25
C ASP A 75 8.51 -2.88 11.97
N VAL A 76 8.49 -2.18 10.83
CA VAL A 76 7.32 -1.45 10.33
C VAL A 76 6.21 -2.42 9.93
N LEU A 77 6.54 -3.50 9.21
CA LEU A 77 5.56 -4.53 8.84
C LEU A 77 4.91 -5.15 10.09
N GLU A 78 5.70 -5.53 11.09
CA GLU A 78 5.18 -6.07 12.36
C GLU A 78 4.27 -5.05 13.06
N SER A 79 4.72 -3.79 13.17
CA SER A 79 3.93 -2.70 13.77
C SER A 79 2.59 -2.51 13.06
N HIS A 80 2.55 -2.59 11.73
CA HIS A 80 1.31 -2.50 10.97
C HIS A 80 0.36 -3.69 11.23
N MET A 81 0.88 -4.92 11.30
CA MET A 81 0.05 -6.08 11.60
C MET A 81 -0.54 -6.02 13.02
N GLU A 82 0.24 -5.53 13.99
CA GLU A 82 -0.25 -5.27 15.35
C GLU A 82 -1.38 -4.22 15.36
N GLN A 83 -1.23 -3.13 14.62
CA GLN A 83 -2.26 -2.09 14.49
C GLN A 83 -3.55 -2.62 13.84
N ILE A 84 -3.42 -3.43 12.79
CA ILE A 84 -4.55 -4.05 12.09
C ILE A 84 -5.28 -5.05 13.01
N GLY A 85 -4.53 -5.89 13.72
CA GLY A 85 -5.08 -6.79 14.73
C GLY A 85 -5.74 -6.04 15.89
N ALA A 86 -5.17 -4.90 16.31
CA ALA A 86 -5.76 -4.03 17.32
C ALA A 86 -7.08 -3.38 16.86
N ALA A 87 -7.22 -3.11 15.55
CA ALA A 87 -8.45 -2.65 14.91
C ALA A 87 -9.47 -3.77 14.65
N ALA A 88 -9.16 -5.02 15.00
CA ALA A 88 -9.98 -6.22 14.81
C ALA A 88 -10.29 -6.57 13.34
N ALA A 89 -9.58 -5.98 12.38
CA ALA A 89 -9.73 -6.33 10.96
C ALA A 89 -8.93 -7.60 10.64
N GLY A 90 -9.53 -8.53 9.90
CA GLY A 90 -8.93 -9.83 9.62
C GLY A 90 -8.32 -9.99 8.22
N VAL A 91 -8.56 -9.04 7.30
CA VAL A 91 -8.10 -9.15 5.91
C VAL A 91 -7.41 -7.88 5.46
N LEU A 92 -6.15 -8.01 5.03
CA LEU A 92 -5.42 -7.00 4.29
C LEU A 92 -5.72 -7.15 2.80
N VAL A 93 -6.15 -6.07 2.16
CA VAL A 93 -6.30 -5.99 0.71
C VAL A 93 -5.06 -5.28 0.16
N LEU A 94 -4.06 -6.09 -0.21
CA LEU A 94 -2.77 -5.63 -0.67
C LEU A 94 -2.88 -5.03 -2.08
N SER A 95 -2.53 -3.75 -2.20
CA SER A 95 -2.38 -3.06 -3.47
C SER A 95 -1.11 -3.54 -4.16
N TRP A 96 -1.26 -4.25 -5.28
CA TRP A 96 -0.17 -4.98 -5.92
C TRP A 96 -0.11 -4.71 -7.42
N TYR A 97 1.11 -4.55 -7.93
CA TYR A 97 1.40 -4.49 -9.36
C TYR A 97 2.09 -5.79 -9.81
N PRO A 98 1.88 -6.25 -11.06
CA PRO A 98 2.61 -7.37 -11.62
C PRO A 98 4.14 -7.20 -11.55
N PRO A 99 4.92 -8.29 -11.56
CA PRO A 99 6.38 -8.21 -11.44
C PRO A 99 7.01 -7.24 -12.45
N GLY A 100 7.95 -6.43 -11.98
CA GLY A 100 8.61 -5.39 -12.76
C GLY A 100 7.74 -4.17 -13.10
N LEU A 101 6.51 -4.08 -12.57
CA LEU A 101 5.64 -2.92 -12.71
C LEU A 101 5.48 -2.18 -11.39
N ALA A 102 5.32 -0.86 -11.50
CA ALA A 102 5.01 0.05 -10.41
C ALA A 102 4.07 1.14 -10.92
N ASP A 103 3.63 2.02 -10.03
CA ASP A 103 3.01 3.27 -10.44
C ASP A 103 4.07 4.27 -10.93
N ASP A 104 3.64 5.46 -11.37
CA ASP A 104 4.55 6.47 -11.93
C ASP A 104 5.45 7.14 -10.87
N ASN A 105 5.25 6.84 -9.57
CA ASN A 105 5.90 7.53 -8.45
C ASN A 105 6.68 6.59 -7.52
N GLY A 106 6.66 5.29 -7.78
CA GLY A 106 7.29 4.25 -6.98
C GLY A 106 8.22 3.35 -7.78
N GLU A 107 8.60 2.23 -7.14
CA GLU A 107 9.41 1.16 -7.70
C GLU A 107 8.66 -0.17 -7.56
N PRO A 108 9.05 -1.23 -8.28
CA PRO A 108 8.39 -2.53 -8.15
C PRO A 108 8.47 -3.07 -6.71
N THR A 109 7.35 -3.59 -6.21
CA THR A 109 7.19 -4.05 -4.81
C THR A 109 6.74 -5.50 -4.69
N GLU A 110 6.79 -6.27 -5.79
CA GLU A 110 6.34 -7.66 -5.83
C GLU A 110 7.15 -8.58 -4.91
N ASP A 111 8.41 -8.23 -4.67
CA ASP A 111 9.32 -8.96 -3.81
C ASP A 111 8.99 -8.83 -2.32
N LEU A 112 8.15 -7.84 -1.95
CA LEU A 112 7.63 -7.68 -0.59
C LEU A 112 6.42 -8.57 -0.28
N VAL A 113 5.76 -9.14 -1.30
CA VAL A 113 4.56 -9.97 -1.10
C VAL A 113 4.81 -11.13 -0.14
N PRO A 114 5.90 -11.92 -0.26
CA PRO A 114 6.20 -12.99 0.70
C PRO A 114 6.34 -12.47 2.13
N SER A 115 7.06 -11.36 2.34
CA SER A 115 7.26 -10.77 3.66
C SER A 115 5.95 -10.30 4.30
N VAL A 116 5.04 -9.74 3.50
CA VAL A 116 3.69 -9.35 3.96
C VAL A 116 2.85 -10.57 4.35
N LEU A 117 2.88 -11.62 3.54
CA LEU A 117 2.16 -12.87 3.83
C LEU A 117 2.65 -13.51 5.13
N ASP A 118 3.97 -13.55 5.33
CA ASP A 118 4.60 -14.12 6.53
C ASP A 118 4.26 -13.30 7.79
N ALA A 119 4.32 -11.97 7.70
CA ALA A 119 3.93 -11.08 8.81
C ALA A 119 2.44 -11.23 9.14
N ALA A 120 1.56 -11.19 8.14
CA ALA A 120 0.12 -11.38 8.34
C ALA A 120 -0.18 -12.73 9.00
N HIS A 121 0.50 -13.81 8.58
CA HIS A 121 0.33 -15.12 9.18
C HIS A 121 0.70 -15.11 10.67
N ARG A 122 1.81 -14.50 11.07
CA ARG A 122 2.23 -14.43 12.49
C ARG A 122 1.16 -13.78 13.38
N HIS A 123 0.37 -12.87 12.82
CA HIS A 123 -0.70 -12.14 13.52
C HIS A 123 -2.11 -12.70 13.31
N ASN A 124 -2.25 -13.88 12.68
CA ASN A 124 -3.55 -14.49 12.33
C ASN A 124 -4.42 -13.61 11.41
N LEU A 125 -3.78 -12.91 10.47
CA LEU A 125 -4.42 -12.08 9.46
C LEU A 125 -4.38 -12.79 8.09
N LYS A 126 -5.34 -12.48 7.22
CA LYS A 126 -5.39 -12.96 5.83
C LYS A 126 -5.00 -11.85 4.87
N VAL A 127 -4.51 -12.21 3.69
CA VAL A 127 -4.18 -11.27 2.62
C VAL A 127 -4.98 -11.61 1.37
N ARG A 128 -5.56 -10.59 0.75
CA ARG A 128 -6.16 -10.64 -0.59
C ARG A 128 -5.40 -9.67 -1.49
N ASN A 129 -5.06 -10.09 -2.69
CA ASN A 129 -4.41 -9.21 -3.64
C ASN A 129 -5.44 -8.42 -4.45
N ARG A 130 -5.24 -7.11 -4.52
CA ARG A 130 -5.88 -6.24 -5.49
C ARG A 130 -4.83 -5.88 -6.53
N GLN A 131 -4.99 -6.40 -7.74
CA GLN A 131 -4.19 -5.96 -8.87
C GLN A 131 -4.56 -4.52 -9.22
N THR A 132 -3.56 -3.64 -9.26
CA THR A 132 -3.73 -2.27 -9.69
C THR A 132 -3.44 -2.19 -11.19
N GLU A 133 -4.46 -1.89 -11.99
CA GLU A 133 -4.33 -1.72 -13.43
C GLU A 133 -3.87 -0.29 -13.77
N ARG A 134 -3.00 -0.15 -14.77
CA ARG A 134 -2.67 1.15 -15.37
C ARG A 134 -3.91 1.71 -16.07
N GLN A 135 -4.39 2.87 -15.66
CA GLN A 135 -5.44 3.58 -16.38
C GLN A 135 -4.81 4.40 -17.51
N THR A 136 -4.62 3.81 -18.69
CA THR A 136 -4.11 4.52 -19.89
C THR A 136 -5.23 5.00 -20.82
N ASP A 137 -6.45 5.23 -20.34
CA ASP A 137 -7.54 5.73 -21.18
C ASP A 137 -8.14 7.03 -20.64
N THR A 138 -7.90 8.12 -21.35
CA THR A 138 -8.53 9.43 -21.20
C THR A 138 -9.99 9.46 -21.65
N THR A 139 -10.60 8.32 -21.98
CA THR A 139 -11.98 8.24 -22.46
C THR A 139 -12.88 7.57 -21.43
N SER A 140 -13.75 8.38 -20.84
CA SER A 140 -14.86 8.04 -19.94
C SER A 140 -15.38 6.59 -19.99
N ARG A 141 -14.90 5.75 -19.06
CA ARG A 141 -15.63 4.67 -18.36
C ARG A 141 -14.72 4.13 -17.26
N GLY A 142 -15.18 4.22 -16.01
CA GLY A 142 -14.40 3.78 -14.84
C GLY A 142 -14.01 2.30 -14.90
N PRO A 143 -13.04 1.87 -14.07
CA PRO A 143 -12.50 0.52 -14.13
C PRO A 143 -13.60 -0.53 -13.90
N LEU A 144 -13.70 -1.48 -14.82
CA LEU A 144 -14.43 -2.72 -14.64
C LEU A 144 -13.57 -3.63 -13.76
N PHE A 145 -14.00 -3.84 -12.52
CA PHE A 145 -13.39 -4.79 -11.58
C PHE A 145 -13.43 -6.19 -12.17
N ARG A 146 -12.31 -6.68 -12.71
CA ARG A 146 -12.17 -8.08 -13.11
C ARG A 146 -10.99 -8.70 -12.37
N ASN A 147 -11.36 -9.51 -11.36
CA ASN A 147 -10.57 -10.53 -10.67
C ASN A 147 -9.78 -10.03 -9.44
N SER A 148 -10.30 -10.34 -8.25
CA SER A 148 -9.53 -10.39 -7.00
C SER A 148 -9.06 -11.83 -6.79
N ILE A 149 -7.77 -12.05 -6.55
CA ILE A 149 -7.24 -13.36 -6.17
C ILE A 149 -6.96 -13.32 -4.67
N CYS A 150 -7.68 -14.16 -3.92
CA CYS A 150 -7.35 -14.44 -2.52
C CYS A 150 -6.23 -15.49 -2.52
N VAL A 151 -5.07 -15.15 -1.95
CA VAL A 151 -3.95 -16.09 -1.79
C VAL A 151 -3.82 -16.37 -0.31
N THR A 152 -4.16 -17.59 0.10
CA THR A 152 -3.92 -18.06 1.47
C THR A 152 -2.53 -18.67 1.60
N SER A 153 -1.97 -18.63 2.81
CA SER A 153 -0.61 -19.11 3.12
C SER A 153 -0.38 -20.61 2.89
N ASP A 154 -1.43 -21.38 2.63
CA ASP A 154 -1.37 -22.78 2.20
C ASP A 154 -1.16 -22.94 0.67
N GLY A 155 -0.95 -21.83 -0.05
CA GLY A 155 -0.74 -21.83 -1.50
C GLY A 155 -2.02 -22.12 -2.31
N ARG A 156 -3.19 -22.17 -1.68
CA ARG A 156 -4.46 -22.33 -2.40
C ARG A 156 -4.99 -20.96 -2.82
N SER A 157 -5.03 -20.74 -4.13
CA SER A 157 -5.78 -19.63 -4.72
C SER A 157 -7.24 -20.03 -4.82
N THR A 158 -8.13 -19.40 -4.06
CA THR A 158 -9.58 -19.53 -4.28
C THR A 158 -10.06 -18.33 -5.08
N LEU A 159 -10.52 -18.59 -6.31
CA LEU A 159 -11.38 -17.67 -7.05
C LEU A 159 -12.74 -17.64 -6.34
N GLU A 160 -13.03 -16.56 -5.63
CA GLU A 160 -14.40 -16.28 -5.21
C GLU A 160 -15.03 -15.32 -6.23
N THR A 161 -16.00 -15.85 -6.98
CA THR A 161 -16.97 -15.09 -7.79
C THR A 161 -18.02 -14.41 -6.92
#